data_AF-A0A0Q9YND4-F1
#
_entry.id   AF-A0A0Q9YND4-F1
#
_cell.length_a   1.000
_cell.length_b   1.000
_cell.length_c   1.000
_cell.angle_alpha   90.00
_cell.angle_beta   90.00
_cell.angle_gamma   90.00
#
_symmetry.space_group_name_H-M   'P 1'
#
loop_
_entity.id
_entity.type
_entity.pdbx_description
1 polymer ?
#
loop_
_entity_poly.entity_id
_entity_poly.type
_entity_poly.pdbx_seq_one_letter_code
_entity_poly.pdbx_strand_id
1 'polypeptide(L)'
;MFNFTYQLTKLNRLEVVLKTVERCNINCSYCYFFNDKDKSFLKHPKYISLKMIEDVCHFLRVGIEKLKIENLVIIFHGGEPLLQKKKILM
;
A
#
# COMPACT_ATOMS: atom_id res chain seq x y z
N MET A 1 36.66 -0.03 -9.05
CA MET A 1 35.57 0.35 -9.98
C MET A 1 34.78 -0.90 -10.31
N PHE A 2 33.70 -1.18 -9.57
CA PHE A 2 32.78 -2.26 -9.95
C PHE A 2 31.78 -1.69 -10.95
N ASN A 3 31.92 -2.05 -12.22
CA ASN A 3 30.96 -1.75 -13.28
C ASN A 3 29.72 -2.64 -13.06
N PHE A 4 28.76 -2.13 -12.30
CA PHE A 4 27.42 -2.70 -12.20
C PHE A 4 26.60 -2.31 -13.44
N THR A 5 27.01 -2.74 -14.64
CA THR A 5 26.11 -2.79 -15.80
C THR A 5 25.27 -4.06 -15.70
N TYR A 6 24.45 -4.17 -14.66
CA TYR A 6 23.27 -5.01 -14.75
C TYR A 6 22.33 -4.31 -15.72
N GLN A 7 22.19 -4.90 -16.89
CA GLN A 7 21.12 -4.55 -17.82
C GLN A 7 19.81 -4.94 -17.12
N LEU A 8 19.28 -4.02 -16.30
CA LEU A 8 17.98 -4.17 -15.67
C LEU A 8 16.99 -4.42 -16.80
N THR A 9 16.56 -5.68 -16.94
CA THR A 9 15.44 -6.06 -17.77
C THR A 9 14.32 -5.06 -17.50
N LYS A 10 13.79 -4.42 -18.55
CA LYS A 10 12.73 -3.42 -18.47
C LYS A 10 11.70 -3.85 -17.41
N LEU A 11 11.52 -3.04 -16.36
CA LEU A 11 10.52 -3.28 -15.33
C LEU A 11 9.14 -3.22 -16.01
N ASN A 12 8.49 -4.38 -16.15
CA ASN A 12 7.21 -4.49 -16.85
C ASN A 12 6.00 -4.32 -15.91
N ARG A 13 6.20 -4.50 -14.60
CA ARG A 13 5.16 -4.53 -13.59
C ARG A 13 5.62 -3.92 -12.27
N LEU A 14 4.77 -3.11 -11.66
CA LEU A 14 4.88 -2.61 -10.30
C LEU A 14 3.71 -3.15 -9.47
N GLU A 15 4.01 -3.79 -8.35
CA GLU A 15 3.02 -4.26 -7.39
C GLU A 15 3.07 -3.40 -6.12
N VAL A 16 1.92 -2.91 -5.69
CA VAL A 16 1.80 -2.00 -4.53
C VAL A 16 0.84 -2.61 -3.54
N VAL A 17 1.35 -2.99 -2.38
CA VAL A 17 0.53 -3.37 -1.23
C VAL A 17 0.11 -2.10 -0.49
N LEU A 18 -1.12 -1.66 -0.72
CA LEU A 18 -1.66 -0.43 -0.16
C LEU A 18 -2.52 -0.72 1.07
N LYS A 19 -2.07 -0.28 2.24
CA LYS A 19 -2.83 -0.38 3.48
C LYS A 19 -3.98 0.63 3.50
N THR A 20 -5.20 0.15 3.30
CA THR A 20 -6.41 1.00 3.26
C THR A 20 -7.13 1.05 4.59
N VAL A 21 -6.94 0.04 5.44
CA VAL A 21 -7.63 -0.11 6.73
C VAL A 21 -6.64 -0.54 7.83
N GLU A 22 -6.69 0.12 8.98
CA GLU A 22 -5.87 -0.18 10.17
C GLU A 22 -6.69 -0.89 11.26
N ARG A 23 -7.77 -1.57 10.87
CA ARG A 23 -8.72 -2.26 11.75
C ARG A 23 -9.11 -3.60 11.12
N CYS A 24 -9.42 -4.57 11.95
CA CYS A 24 -9.86 -5.91 11.57
C CYS A 24 -11.08 -6.31 12.40
N ASN A 25 -11.96 -7.11 11.83
CA ASN A 25 -13.10 -7.73 12.51
C ASN A 25 -12.78 -9.14 13.03
N ILE A 26 -11.57 -9.64 12.79
CA ILE A 26 -11.06 -10.91 13.32
C ILE A 26 -9.82 -10.61 14.18
N ASN A 27 -9.76 -11.20 15.36
CA ASN A 27 -8.60 -11.13 16.25
C ASN A 27 -7.75 -12.40 16.12
N CYS A 28 -7.04 -12.56 15.00
CA CYS A 28 -6.18 -13.72 14.77
C CYS A 28 -5.07 -13.78 15.84
N SER A 29 -4.93 -14.91 16.54
CA SER A 29 -3.92 -15.09 17.60
C SER A 29 -2.48 -14.87 17.12
N TYR A 30 -2.23 -15.12 15.83
CA TYR A 30 -0.93 -14.96 15.18
C TYR A 30 -0.74 -13.62 14.45
N CYS A 31 -1.61 -12.61 14.69
CA CYS A 31 -1.49 -11.32 14.02
C CYS A 31 -0.29 -10.52 14.53
N TYR A 32 0.78 -10.45 13.73
CA TYR A 32 1.99 -9.68 14.06
C TYR A 32 1.71 -8.18 14.25
N PHE A 33 0.69 -7.62 13.59
CA PHE A 33 0.47 -6.18 13.63
C PHE A 33 -0.33 -5.73 14.87
N PHE A 34 -1.35 -6.49 15.28
CA PHE A 34 -2.21 -6.10 16.40
C PHE A 34 -1.78 -6.71 17.75
N ASN A 35 -1.14 -7.89 17.72
CA ASN A 35 -0.83 -8.66 18.93
C ASN A 35 0.65 -8.63 19.34
N ASP A 36 1.56 -8.10 18.52
CA ASP A 36 2.98 -7.94 18.88
C ASP A 36 3.22 -6.73 19.81
N LYS A 37 4.48 -6.49 20.20
CA LYS A 37 4.89 -5.47 21.17
C LYS A 37 4.66 -4.04 20.68
N ASP A 38 4.77 -3.80 19.36
CA ASP A 38 4.47 -2.48 18.81
C ASP A 38 2.97 -2.20 18.86
N LYS A 39 2.59 -1.15 19.60
CA LYS A 39 1.20 -0.67 19.73
C LYS A 39 0.98 0.68 19.04
N SER A 40 1.88 1.10 18.14
CA SER A 40 1.76 2.33 17.35
C SER A 40 0.43 2.44 16.61
N PHE A 41 -0.11 1.29 16.15
CA PHE A 41 -1.40 1.20 15.46
C PHE A 41 -2.58 1.79 16.23
N LEU A 42 -2.51 1.86 17.57
CA LEU A 42 -3.54 2.47 18.40
C LEU A 42 -3.72 3.97 18.08
N LYS A 43 -2.66 4.62 17.60
CA LYS A 43 -2.66 6.03 17.20
C LYS A 43 -2.95 6.23 15.71
N HIS A 44 -2.93 5.16 14.91
CA HIS A 44 -3.16 5.26 13.47
C HIS A 44 -4.64 5.50 13.16
N PRO A 45 -4.96 6.29 12.12
CA PRO A 45 -6.33 6.47 11.66
C PRO A 45 -6.91 5.13 11.22
N LYS A 46 -8.22 4.95 11.39
CA LYS A 46 -8.89 3.67 11.06
C LYS A 46 -8.82 3.34 9.56
N TYR A 47 -8.88 4.38 8.72
CA TYR A 47 -8.92 4.28 7.27
C TYR A 47 -7.89 5.22 6.67
N ILE A 48 -7.37 4.85 5.50
CA ILE A 48 -6.60 5.75 4.65
C ILE A 48 -7.42 7.01 4.33
N SER A 49 -6.79 8.18 4.36
CA SER A 49 -7.42 9.45 4.02
C SER A 49 -7.47 9.67 2.51
N LEU A 50 -8.42 10.49 2.03
CA LEU A 50 -8.45 10.89 0.62
C LEU A 50 -7.16 11.60 0.19
N LYS A 51 -6.61 12.48 1.05
CA LYS A 51 -5.33 13.14 0.80
C LYS A 51 -4.19 12.15 0.59
N MET A 52 -4.11 11.10 1.41
CA MET A 52 -3.10 10.05 1.25
C MET A 52 -3.31 9.24 -0.03
N ILE A 53 -4.56 8.97 -0.42
CA ILE A 53 -4.87 8.34 -1.71
C ILE A 53 -4.35 9.21 -2.87
N GLU A 54 -4.61 10.51 -2.84
CA GLU A 54 -4.12 11.45 -3.86
C GLU A 54 -2.58 11.47 -3.93
N ASP A 55 -1.91 11.52 -2.77
CA ASP A 55 -0.45 11.51 -2.68
C ASP A 55 0.16 10.22 -3.23
N VAL A 56 -0.45 9.07 -2.90
CA VAL A 56 -0.02 7.77 -3.43
C VAL A 56 -0.24 7.71 -4.94
N CYS A 57 -1.40 8.15 -5.44
CA CYS A 57 -1.68 8.22 -6.87
C CYS A 57 -0.65 9.08 -7.61
N HIS A 58 -0.31 10.26 -7.07
CA HIS A 58 0.70 11.13 -7.64
C HIS A 58 2.08 10.48 -7.63
N PHE A 59 2.50 9.92 -6.50
CA PHE A 59 3.78 9.23 -6.36
C PHE A 59 3.92 8.07 -7.36
N LEU A 60 2.90 7.22 -7.46
CA LEU A 60 2.90 6.07 -8.37
C LEU A 60 2.95 6.53 -9.83
N ARG A 61 2.16 7.55 -10.20
CA ARG A 61 2.15 8.12 -11.54
C ARG A 61 3.55 8.59 -11.96
N VAL A 62 4.21 9.40 -11.12
CA VAL A 62 5.56 9.90 -11.41
C VAL A 62 6.55 8.73 -11.54
N GLY A 63 6.43 7.72 -10.68
CA GLY A 63 7.28 6.53 -10.70
C GLY A 63 7.12 5.70 -11.98
N ILE A 64 5.89 5.36 -12.37
CA ILE A 64 5.63 4.52 -13.55
C ILE A 64 6.00 5.25 -14.85
N GLU A 65 5.78 6.57 -14.94
CA GLU A 65 6.17 7.37 -16.10
C GLU A 65 7.70 7.40 -16.25
N LYS A 66 8.43 7.67 -15.15
CA LYS A 66 9.90 7.72 -15.13
C LYS A 66 10.55 6.38 -15.47
N LEU A 67 9.97 5.29 -14.97
CA LEU A 67 10.52 3.93 -15.12
C LEU A 67 9.95 3.18 -16.34
N LYS A 68 9.02 3.79 -17.09
CA LYS A 68 8.33 3.18 -18.24
C LYS A 68 7.69 1.83 -17.90
N ILE A 69 7.04 1.76 -16.73
CA ILE A 69 6.35 0.56 -16.25
C ILE A 69 4.95 0.53 -16.86
N GLU A 70 4.59 -0.59 -17.49
CA GLU A 70 3.32 -0.72 -18.23
C GLU A 70 2.19 -1.31 -17.39
N ASN A 71 2.51 -2.10 -16.36
CA ASN A 71 1.52 -2.76 -15.52
C ASN A 71 1.63 -2.29 -14.07
N LEU A 72 0.56 -1.69 -13.55
CA LEU A 72 0.43 -1.36 -12.13
C LEU A 72 -0.62 -2.27 -11.49
N VAL A 73 -0.25 -2.93 -10.41
CA VAL A 73 -1.17 -3.74 -9.60
C VAL A 73 -1.23 -3.18 -8.19
N ILE A 74 -2.44 -2.87 -7.73
CA ILE A 74 -2.68 -2.38 -6.38
C ILE A 74 -3.40 -3.48 -5.60
N ILE A 75 -2.78 -3.89 -4.50
CA ILE A 75 -3.28 -4.91 -3.58
C ILE A 75 -3.76 -4.18 -2.34
N PHE A 76 -5.07 -4.13 -2.12
CA PHE A 76 -5.62 -3.56 -0.90
C PHE A 76 -5.35 -4.48 0.28
N HIS A 77 -4.69 -3.93 1.30
CA HIS A 77 -4.30 -4.63 2.51
C HIS A 77 -4.61 -3.75 3.75
N GLY A 78 -4.07 -4.12 4.91
CA GLY A 78 -4.55 -3.68 6.22
C GLY A 78 -4.93 -4.82 7.14
N GLY A 79 -5.86 -4.53 8.06
CA GLY A 79 -6.56 -5.56 8.82
C GLY A 79 -7.55 -6.29 7.91
N GLU A 80 -8.80 -5.86 7.90
CA GLU A 80 -9.83 -6.36 6.96
C GLU A 80 -10.15 -5.26 5.93
N PRO A 81 -9.64 -5.34 4.69
CA PRO A 81 -9.85 -4.32 3.67
C PRO A 81 -11.32 -4.04 3.36
N LEU A 82 -12.20 -5.05 3.47
CA LEU A 82 -13.62 -4.91 3.20
C LEU A 82 -14.39 -4.14 4.29
N LEU A 83 -13.74 -3.76 5.40
CA LEU A 83 -14.33 -2.84 6.38
C LEU A 83 -14.34 -1.39 5.89
N GLN A 84 -13.58 -1.04 4.84
CA GLN A 84 -13.65 0.28 4.24
C GLN A 84 -15.03 0.47 3.60
N LYS A 85 -15.84 1.35 4.19
CA LYS A 85 -17.16 1.64 3.63
C LYS A 85 -17.00 2.32 2.27
N LYS A 86 -17.90 2.00 1.34
CA LYS A 86 -18.06 2.79 0.13
C LYS A 86 -18.42 4.21 0.53
N LYS A 87 -17.49 5.14 0.36
CA LYS A 87 -17.83 6.56 0.34
C LYS A 87 -18.24 6.84 -1.10
N ILE A 88 -19.52 7.10 -1.34
CA ILE A 88 -19.94 7.65 -2.63
C ILE A 88 -19.26 9.02 -2.68
N LEU A 89 -18.22 9.14 -3.51
CA LEU A 89 -17.68 10.43 -3.91
C LEU A 89 -18.82 11.11 -4.68
N MET A 90 -19.57 11.98 -3.99
CA MET A 90 -20.43 12.98 -4.60
C MET A 90 -19.55 14.18 -4.97
#